data_AF-A0A4R3M817-F1
#
_entry.id   AF-A0A4R3M817-F1
#
_cell.length_a   1.000
_cell.length_b   1.000
_cell.length_c   1.000
_cell.angle_alpha   90.00
_cell.angle_beta   90.00
_cell.angle_gamma   90.00
#
_symmetry.space_group_name_H-M   'P 1'
#
loop_
_entity.id
_entity.type
_entity.pdbx_description
1 polymer ?
#
loop_
_entity_poly.entity_id
_entity_poly.type
_entity_poly.pdbx_seq_one_letter_code
_entity_poly.pdbx_strand_id
1 'polypeptide(L)'
;MSSSSISASEGRAPRPRIARHIAGYLAAIGTLVVLAVPAFLGLVALGHGLTLDMAYDKVALRLTEKMALAETREGRRILVFSGSSGFFDFRAADVEAATGLATVNLATHSGNGLAFLLWQAETVARPGDIVILPLEDGYYSEPGVTYYGANVSLAMGAGFFDDLPLQDKLVYLRNIHIRRLLKVAVARLGIGTYELEPGWTLPINANGDMEAQTPDPAALAALIAEVSGQRANGFTFVPPAFERIRDFVARMRQRNVAVVFTLPGIMETAAPTEAQIAALAYRIDQTGATFLPLRQNGAIPAEMMFDTIYHAAVPGARVYTAQVILALCERGDELGFACSSEAINAAETLLVRAAERGYLIAADAELAAIGPLGEKLFAALEAGRTYRFSLARLRGCRDELVIRADGTGTLDIAIAGKPVAPLIAPGPLAEVRRQLTGAPGLVTVQITVREDAQLHLATVLRESSCKG
;
A
#
# COMPACT_ATOMS: atom_id res chain seq x y z
N MET A 1 58.17 42.87 40.75
CA MET A 1 57.13 42.18 39.96
C MET A 1 57.80 41.72 38.67
N SER A 2 58.09 40.42 38.58
CA SER A 2 59.00 39.83 37.59
C SER A 2 58.25 39.46 36.31
N SER A 3 58.71 39.95 35.16
CA SER A 3 58.20 39.61 33.84
C SER A 3 58.81 38.29 33.37
N SER A 4 58.00 37.24 33.22
CA SER A 4 58.41 35.99 32.61
C SER A 4 58.41 36.15 31.09
N SER A 5 59.60 36.16 30.50
CA SER A 5 59.83 36.10 29.06
C SER A 5 59.46 34.71 28.52
N ILE A 6 58.50 34.68 27.60
CA ILE A 6 58.15 33.49 26.83
C ILE A 6 59.29 33.27 25.83
N SER A 7 60.14 32.28 26.14
CA SER A 7 61.21 31.80 25.24
C SER A 7 60.59 31.24 23.96
N ALA A 8 60.97 31.84 22.82
CA ALA A 8 60.60 31.37 21.50
C ALA A 8 61.17 29.97 21.27
N SER A 9 60.30 28.97 21.12
CA SER A 9 60.71 27.61 20.79
C SER A 9 61.23 27.57 19.35
N GLU A 10 62.51 27.26 19.19
CA GLU A 10 63.13 27.00 17.89
C GLU A 10 62.39 25.87 17.18
N GLY A 11 61.86 26.17 15.99
CA GLY A 11 61.13 25.24 15.15
C GLY A 11 62.03 24.10 14.68
N ARG A 12 61.96 22.94 15.35
CA ARG A 12 62.60 21.70 14.88
C ARG A 12 62.01 21.31 13.53
N ALA A 13 62.84 21.31 12.49
CA ALA A 13 62.49 20.75 11.19
C ALA A 13 61.97 19.30 11.35
N PRO A 14 60.84 18.93 10.71
CA PRO A 14 60.27 17.59 10.83
C PRO A 14 61.29 16.53 10.39
N ARG A 15 61.49 15.52 11.24
CA ARG A 15 62.49 14.45 11.00
C ARG A 15 62.16 13.72 9.69
N PRO A 16 63.13 13.52 8.76
CA PRO A 16 62.90 12.97 7.41
C PRO A 16 62.35 11.54 7.38
N ARG A 17 62.35 10.82 8.51
CA ARG A 17 61.70 9.50 8.63
C ARG A 17 60.18 9.59 8.65
N ILE A 18 59.61 10.61 9.30
CA ILE A 18 58.15 10.79 9.41
C ILE A 18 57.55 11.07 8.03
N ALA A 19 58.19 11.93 7.24
CA ALA A 19 57.75 12.26 5.89
C ALA A 19 57.68 11.03 4.96
N ARG A 20 58.65 10.11 5.03
CA ARG A 20 58.63 8.86 4.24
C ARG A 20 57.52 7.90 4.66
N HIS A 21 57.24 7.78 5.95
CA HIS A 21 56.14 6.94 6.44
C HIS A 21 54.78 7.51 6.01
N ILE A 22 54.60 8.84 6.10
CA ILE A 22 53.39 9.51 5.60
C ILE A 22 53.24 9.29 4.10
N ALA A 23 54.30 9.49 3.31
CA ALA A 23 54.25 9.28 1.86
C ALA A 23 53.92 7.82 1.49
N GLY A 24 54.53 6.84 2.17
CA GLY A 24 54.24 5.42 1.96
C GLY A 24 52.79 5.05 2.33
N TYR A 25 52.29 5.59 3.45
CA TYR A 25 50.89 5.40 3.87
C TYR A 25 49.90 6.00 2.87
N LEU A 26 50.14 7.24 2.40
CA LEU A 26 49.31 7.89 1.39
C LEU A 26 49.35 7.13 0.05
N ALA A 27 50.51 6.62 -0.37
CA ALA A 27 50.62 5.82 -1.59
C ALA A 27 49.84 4.50 -1.48
N ALA A 28 49.90 3.84 -0.32
CA ALA A 28 49.16 2.60 -0.05
C ALA A 28 47.64 2.84 -0.09
N ILE A 29 47.15 3.91 0.57
CA ILE A 29 45.74 4.31 0.49
C ILE A 29 45.35 4.64 -0.94
N GLY A 30 46.17 5.43 -1.65
CA GLY A 30 45.91 5.80 -3.04
C GLY A 30 45.76 4.57 -3.93
N THR A 31 46.66 3.59 -3.78
CA THR A 31 46.61 2.32 -4.52
C THR A 31 45.35 1.53 -4.19
N LEU A 32 45.01 1.42 -2.90
CA LEU A 32 43.80 0.73 -2.47
C LEU A 32 42.55 1.37 -3.06
N VAL A 33 42.46 2.70 -3.08
CA VAL A 33 41.32 3.43 -3.68
C VAL A 33 41.25 3.21 -5.19
N VAL A 34 42.39 3.30 -5.88
CA VAL A 34 42.48 3.09 -7.34
C VAL A 34 42.05 1.68 -7.75
N LEU A 35 42.25 0.66 -6.90
CA LEU A 35 41.81 -0.70 -7.16
C LEU A 35 40.37 -0.95 -6.68
N ALA A 36 40.00 -0.42 -5.51
CA ALA A 36 38.70 -0.66 -4.91
C ALA A 36 37.56 -0.01 -5.69
N VAL A 37 37.75 1.19 -6.25
CA VAL A 37 36.70 1.90 -6.99
C VAL A 37 36.32 1.16 -8.28
N PRO A 38 37.24 0.80 -9.20
CA PRO A 38 36.90 0.00 -10.37
C PRO A 38 36.33 -1.37 -10.03
N ALA A 39 36.87 -2.04 -9.00
CA ALA A 39 36.33 -3.32 -8.55
C ALA A 39 34.88 -3.18 -8.06
N PHE A 40 34.59 -2.16 -7.26
CA PHE A 40 33.24 -1.84 -6.79
C PHE A 40 32.31 -1.53 -7.97
N LEU A 41 32.70 -0.63 -8.87
CA LEU A 41 31.90 -0.28 -10.06
C LEU A 41 31.68 -1.49 -10.98
N GLY A 42 32.68 -2.35 -11.13
CA GLY A 42 32.56 -3.61 -11.87
C GLY A 42 31.54 -4.56 -11.23
N LEU A 43 31.53 -4.68 -9.91
CA LEU A 43 30.52 -5.48 -9.20
C LEU A 43 29.12 -4.90 -9.34
N VAL A 44 28.97 -3.57 -9.31
CA VAL A 44 27.69 -2.89 -9.58
C VAL A 44 27.23 -3.20 -11.00
N ALA A 45 28.11 -3.03 -11.99
CA ALA A 45 27.83 -3.34 -13.39
C ALA A 45 27.35 -4.78 -13.58
N LEU A 46 28.03 -5.75 -12.96
CA LEU A 46 27.66 -7.17 -12.99
C LEU A 46 26.38 -7.50 -12.21
N GLY A 47 25.99 -6.65 -11.27
CA GLY A 47 24.79 -6.79 -10.45
C GLY A 47 23.51 -6.29 -11.11
N HIS A 48 23.61 -5.51 -12.18
CA HIS A 48 22.43 -5.04 -12.91
C HIS A 48 21.63 -6.19 -13.52
N GLY A 49 20.32 -6.21 -13.25
CA GLY A 49 19.40 -7.24 -13.73
C GLY A 49 19.59 -8.60 -13.05
N LEU A 50 20.46 -8.70 -12.04
CA LEU A 50 20.67 -9.95 -11.31
C LEU A 50 19.75 -9.98 -10.08
N THR A 51 18.79 -10.89 -10.09
CA THR A 51 17.95 -11.19 -8.92
C THR A 51 18.64 -12.22 -8.04
N LEU A 52 18.75 -11.89 -6.77
CA LEU A 52 19.30 -12.65 -5.66
C LEU A 52 18.18 -12.86 -4.65
N ASP A 53 18.30 -13.86 -3.78
CA ASP A 53 17.33 -14.04 -2.71
C ASP A 53 17.51 -13.00 -1.59
N MET A 54 16.89 -11.84 -1.78
CA MET A 54 16.83 -10.71 -0.86
C MET A 54 15.49 -9.99 -1.00
N ALA A 55 15.07 -9.28 0.03
CA ALA A 55 13.77 -8.60 0.04
C ALA A 55 13.57 -7.64 -1.15
N TYR A 56 14.59 -6.84 -1.50
CA TYR A 56 14.55 -5.90 -2.64
C TYR A 56 14.31 -6.59 -3.98
N ASP A 57 14.84 -7.80 -4.15
CA ASP A 57 14.78 -8.55 -5.39
C ASP A 57 13.40 -9.16 -5.60
N LYS A 58 12.73 -9.53 -4.51
CA LYS A 58 11.32 -9.95 -4.55
C LYS A 58 10.42 -8.79 -4.99
N VAL A 59 10.70 -7.57 -4.52
CA VAL A 59 10.03 -6.35 -5.02
C VAL A 59 10.36 -6.08 -6.48
N ALA A 60 11.63 -6.21 -6.88
CA ALA A 60 12.05 -6.03 -8.28
C ALA A 60 11.35 -7.01 -9.23
N LEU A 61 11.23 -8.28 -8.85
CA LEU A 61 10.50 -9.30 -9.60
C LEU A 61 9.02 -8.94 -9.74
N ARG A 62 8.35 -8.58 -8.62
CA ARG A 62 6.94 -8.15 -8.65
C ARG A 62 6.74 -6.92 -9.52
N LEU A 63 7.63 -5.94 -9.42
CA LEU A 63 7.55 -4.73 -10.22
C LEU A 63 7.75 -5.03 -11.71
N THR A 64 8.72 -5.88 -12.06
CA THR A 64 8.94 -6.32 -13.45
C THR A 64 7.69 -7.01 -14.00
N GLU A 65 7.05 -7.88 -13.24
CA GLU A 65 5.79 -8.53 -13.65
C GLU A 65 4.63 -7.54 -13.81
N LYS A 66 4.49 -6.57 -12.90
CA LYS A 66 3.46 -5.52 -13.01
C LYS A 66 3.71 -4.59 -14.22
N MET A 67 4.97 -4.26 -14.51
CA MET A 67 5.34 -3.48 -15.70
C MET A 67 5.04 -4.24 -16.99
N ALA A 68 5.39 -5.53 -17.05
CA ALA A 68 5.03 -6.40 -18.18
C ALA A 68 3.50 -6.51 -18.34
N LEU A 69 2.75 -6.59 -17.23
CA LEU A 69 1.30 -6.57 -17.26
C LEU A 69 0.76 -5.25 -17.86
N ALA A 70 1.32 -4.10 -17.48
CA ALA A 70 0.94 -2.83 -18.08
C ALA A 70 1.21 -2.83 -19.59
N GLU A 71 2.34 -3.37 -20.04
CA GLU A 71 2.70 -3.43 -21.46
C GLU A 71 1.73 -4.23 -22.33
N THR A 72 1.10 -5.27 -21.77
CA THR A 72 0.11 -6.10 -22.48
C THR A 72 -1.27 -5.45 -22.59
N ARG A 73 -1.55 -4.38 -21.85
CA ARG A 73 -2.81 -3.63 -21.95
C ARG A 73 -2.75 -2.64 -23.12
N GLU A 74 -3.74 -2.73 -24.00
CA GLU A 74 -3.88 -1.84 -25.17
C GLU A 74 -4.74 -0.61 -24.86
N GLY A 75 -4.66 0.37 -25.75
CA GLY A 75 -5.49 1.56 -25.69
C GLY A 75 -5.13 2.49 -24.53
N ARG A 76 -6.13 3.25 -24.10
CA ARG A 76 -6.02 4.22 -23.02
C ARG A 76 -6.14 3.51 -21.67
N ARG A 77 -5.22 3.81 -20.74
CA ARG A 77 -5.11 3.09 -19.47
C ARG A 77 -5.10 4.02 -18.27
N ILE A 78 -5.42 3.46 -17.11
CA ILE A 78 -5.14 4.05 -15.80
C ILE A 78 -4.00 3.27 -15.16
N LEU A 79 -2.92 3.96 -14.78
CA LEU A 79 -1.73 3.38 -14.17
C LEU A 79 -1.54 3.96 -12.78
N VAL A 80 -1.43 3.11 -11.76
CA VAL A 80 -1.36 3.56 -10.36
C VAL A 80 0.05 3.33 -9.82
N PHE A 81 0.71 4.39 -9.37
CA PHE A 81 2.03 4.31 -8.76
C PHE A 81 2.00 4.89 -7.34
N SER A 82 2.38 4.08 -6.37
CA SER A 82 2.36 4.44 -4.95
C SER A 82 3.37 3.58 -4.18
N GLY A 83 3.47 3.86 -2.89
CA GLY A 83 4.16 3.02 -1.92
C GLY A 83 3.36 1.77 -1.60
N SER A 84 3.44 1.33 -0.36
CA SER A 84 2.73 0.13 0.07
C SER A 84 1.23 0.39 0.24
N SER A 85 0.81 1.62 0.58
CA SER A 85 -0.62 1.97 0.59
C SER A 85 -1.31 1.66 -0.73
N GLY A 86 -0.82 2.13 -1.88
CA GLY A 86 -1.42 1.72 -3.16
C GLY A 86 -1.27 0.23 -3.46
N PHE A 87 -0.26 -0.46 -2.92
CA PHE A 87 -0.09 -1.90 -3.14
C PHE A 87 -1.17 -2.73 -2.42
N PHE A 88 -1.51 -2.35 -1.19
CA PHE A 88 -2.49 -3.05 -0.35
C PHE A 88 -3.92 -2.51 -0.50
N ASP A 89 -4.07 -1.21 -0.75
CA ASP A 89 -5.35 -0.51 -0.62
C ASP A 89 -6.05 -0.32 -1.98
N PHE A 90 -5.30 -0.24 -3.07
CA PHE A 90 -5.87 0.08 -4.38
C PHE A 90 -6.26 -1.17 -5.17
N ARG A 91 -7.50 -1.19 -5.68
CA ARG A 91 -8.07 -2.27 -6.49
C ARG A 91 -8.26 -1.81 -7.94
N ALA A 92 -7.26 -2.03 -8.78
CA ALA A 92 -7.29 -1.72 -10.21
C ALA A 92 -8.40 -2.47 -10.95
N ALA A 93 -8.71 -3.71 -10.58
CA ALA A 93 -9.84 -4.43 -11.17
C ALA A 93 -11.17 -3.69 -10.96
N ASP A 94 -11.40 -3.12 -9.78
CA ASP A 94 -12.64 -2.44 -9.43
C ASP A 94 -12.75 -1.08 -10.16
N VAL A 95 -11.63 -0.37 -10.34
CA VAL A 95 -11.55 0.87 -11.14
C VAL A 95 -11.74 0.60 -12.63
N GLU A 96 -11.16 -0.47 -13.18
CA GLU A 96 -11.37 -0.90 -14.57
C GLU A 96 -12.85 -1.19 -14.83
N ALA A 97 -13.52 -1.92 -13.91
CA ALA A 97 -14.95 -2.18 -14.02
C ALA A 97 -15.80 -0.90 -13.99
N ALA A 98 -15.41 0.10 -13.19
CA ALA A 98 -16.16 1.35 -13.06
C ALA A 98 -15.99 2.29 -14.26
N THR A 99 -14.78 2.36 -14.82
CA THR A 99 -14.39 3.35 -15.85
C THR A 99 -14.39 2.79 -17.27
N GLY A 100 -14.37 1.46 -17.42
CA GLY A 100 -14.15 0.79 -18.71
C GLY A 100 -12.74 0.96 -19.27
N LEU A 101 -11.81 1.59 -18.54
CA LEU A 101 -10.43 1.77 -18.95
C LEU A 101 -9.55 0.67 -18.33
N ALA A 102 -8.67 0.08 -19.13
CA ALA A 102 -7.70 -0.88 -18.62
C ALA A 102 -6.90 -0.25 -17.48
N THR A 103 -6.92 -0.87 -16.30
CA THR A 103 -6.31 -0.31 -15.10
C THR A 103 -5.29 -1.28 -14.52
N VAL A 104 -4.09 -0.77 -14.22
CA VAL A 104 -2.99 -1.59 -13.68
C VAL A 104 -2.41 -0.94 -12.43
N ASN A 105 -2.39 -1.70 -11.34
CA ASN A 105 -1.75 -1.34 -10.09
C ASN A 105 -0.24 -1.65 -10.15
N LEU A 106 0.58 -0.62 -10.29
CA LEU A 106 2.05 -0.69 -10.31
C LEU A 106 2.65 -0.31 -8.95
N ALA A 107 1.83 -0.06 -7.92
CA ALA A 107 2.29 0.22 -6.58
C ALA A 107 3.00 -0.99 -5.96
N THR A 108 3.98 -0.72 -5.10
CA THR A 108 4.82 -1.74 -4.46
C THR A 108 5.18 -1.37 -3.02
N HIS A 109 6.29 -0.67 -2.80
CA HIS A 109 6.83 -0.41 -1.46
C HIS A 109 7.30 1.03 -1.34
N SER A 110 6.92 1.72 -0.25
CA SER A 110 7.22 3.15 -0.07
C SER A 110 8.71 3.46 0.00
N GLY A 111 9.48 2.57 0.63
CA GLY A 111 10.94 2.63 0.67
C GLY A 111 11.64 2.78 -0.69
N ASN A 112 11.03 2.38 -1.81
CA ASN A 112 11.56 2.60 -3.17
C ASN A 112 11.93 4.06 -3.41
N GLY A 113 11.23 4.98 -2.76
CA GLY A 113 11.50 6.39 -2.83
C GLY A 113 10.91 7.09 -4.04
N LEU A 114 10.74 8.41 -3.91
CA LEU A 114 10.02 9.24 -4.87
C LEU A 114 10.71 9.23 -6.23
N ALA A 115 12.04 9.40 -6.26
CA ALA A 115 12.79 9.48 -7.51
C ALA A 115 12.64 8.20 -8.36
N PHE A 116 12.70 7.04 -7.71
CA PHE A 116 12.55 5.76 -8.41
C PHE A 116 11.10 5.49 -8.81
N LEU A 117 10.12 5.84 -7.97
CA LEU A 117 8.69 5.72 -8.29
C LEU A 117 8.33 6.56 -9.53
N LEU A 118 8.77 7.82 -9.60
CA LEU A 118 8.51 8.68 -10.74
C LEU A 118 9.19 8.14 -12.02
N TRP A 119 10.43 7.65 -11.92
CA TRP A 119 11.11 7.00 -13.05
C TRP A 119 10.35 5.78 -13.59
N GLN A 120 9.76 4.96 -12.71
CA GLN A 120 8.92 3.83 -13.14
C GLN A 120 7.70 4.32 -13.93
N ALA A 121 7.03 5.36 -13.43
CA ALA A 121 5.89 5.96 -14.11
C ALA A 121 6.27 6.52 -15.48
N GLU A 122 7.40 7.22 -15.59
CA GLU A 122 7.90 7.73 -16.87
C GLU A 122 8.23 6.62 -17.87
N THR A 123 8.72 5.48 -17.39
CA THR A 123 9.12 4.34 -18.22
C THR A 123 7.90 3.65 -18.83
N VAL A 124 6.82 3.49 -18.08
CA VAL A 124 5.65 2.68 -18.48
C VAL A 124 4.56 3.50 -19.17
N ALA A 125 4.41 4.78 -18.80
CA ALA A 125 3.33 5.62 -19.31
C ALA A 125 3.47 5.91 -20.81
N ARG A 126 2.35 5.94 -21.52
CA ARG A 126 2.24 6.17 -22.97
C ARG A 126 1.24 7.30 -23.24
N PRO A 127 1.30 7.96 -24.40
CA PRO A 127 0.34 9.01 -24.75
C PRO A 127 -1.11 8.56 -24.59
N GLY A 128 -1.92 9.36 -23.90
CA GLY A 128 -3.31 9.09 -23.56
C GLY A 128 -3.53 8.49 -22.17
N ASP A 129 -2.52 7.90 -21.54
CA ASP A 129 -2.66 7.30 -20.21
C ASP A 129 -3.03 8.33 -19.13
N ILE A 130 -3.61 7.82 -18.05
CA ILE A 130 -3.84 8.52 -16.80
C ILE A 130 -2.96 7.88 -15.73
N VAL A 131 -2.05 8.65 -15.16
CA VAL A 131 -1.19 8.22 -14.04
C VAL A 131 -1.78 8.74 -12.73
N ILE A 132 -2.12 7.83 -11.82
CA ILE A 132 -2.63 8.15 -10.47
C ILE A 132 -1.54 7.93 -9.44
N LEU A 133 -1.30 8.94 -8.60
CA LEU A 133 -0.26 8.99 -7.58
C LEU A 133 -0.84 9.19 -6.17
N PRO A 134 -1.33 8.12 -5.51
CA PRO A 134 -1.71 8.18 -4.10
C PRO A 134 -0.46 8.09 -3.22
N LEU A 135 0.28 9.19 -3.11
CA LEU A 135 1.58 9.19 -2.43
C LEU A 135 1.43 9.32 -0.90
N GLU A 136 2.09 8.42 -0.17
CA GLU A 136 2.32 8.51 1.27
C GLU A 136 3.06 9.81 1.67
N ASP A 137 2.87 10.23 2.92
CA ASP A 137 3.44 11.46 3.50
C ASP A 137 4.97 11.55 3.33
N GLY A 138 5.68 10.42 3.48
CA GLY A 138 7.13 10.34 3.37
C GLY A 138 7.68 10.83 2.03
N TYR A 139 6.97 10.60 0.93
CA TYR A 139 7.43 10.97 -0.42
C TYR A 139 7.63 12.48 -0.60
N TYR A 140 6.84 13.30 0.08
CA TYR A 140 6.95 14.76 -0.03
C TYR A 140 8.18 15.33 0.69
N SER A 141 8.79 14.53 1.56
CA SER A 141 9.96 14.90 2.36
C SER A 141 11.26 14.29 1.84
N GLU A 142 11.19 13.42 0.84
CA GLU A 142 12.32 12.60 0.40
C GLU A 142 13.06 13.22 -0.80
N PRO A 143 14.32 13.69 -0.65
CA PRO A 143 14.94 14.52 -1.66
C PRO A 143 15.56 13.77 -2.85
N GLY A 144 15.70 12.44 -2.81
CA GLY A 144 16.46 11.72 -3.84
C GLY A 144 16.46 10.21 -3.73
N VAL A 145 17.55 9.58 -4.18
CA VAL A 145 17.68 8.12 -4.23
C VAL A 145 17.75 7.53 -2.82
N THR A 146 16.87 6.57 -2.53
CA THR A 146 16.86 5.85 -1.25
C THR A 146 17.75 4.61 -1.28
N TYR A 147 18.00 4.08 -0.09
CA TYR A 147 18.67 2.80 0.06
C TYR A 147 17.90 1.65 -0.61
N TYR A 148 16.59 1.57 -0.36
CA TYR A 148 15.74 0.52 -0.94
C TYR A 148 15.65 0.66 -2.46
N GLY A 149 15.37 1.87 -2.96
CA GLY A 149 15.25 2.18 -4.39
C GLY A 149 16.51 1.83 -5.19
N ALA A 150 17.70 2.12 -4.66
CA ALA A 150 18.96 1.76 -5.32
C ALA A 150 19.15 0.24 -5.45
N ASN A 151 18.73 -0.55 -4.45
CA ASN A 151 18.90 -2.00 -4.49
C ASN A 151 17.82 -2.70 -5.32
N VAL A 152 16.57 -2.20 -5.30
CA VAL A 152 15.49 -2.70 -6.17
C VAL A 152 15.80 -2.42 -7.63
N SER A 153 16.13 -1.17 -7.97
CA SER A 153 16.48 -0.80 -9.35
C SER A 153 17.71 -1.56 -9.87
N LEU A 154 18.73 -1.78 -9.05
CA LEU A 154 19.88 -2.62 -9.42
C LEU A 154 19.43 -4.04 -9.82
N ALA A 155 18.48 -4.63 -9.09
CA ALA A 155 17.93 -5.95 -9.44
C ALA A 155 17.11 -5.92 -10.74
N MET A 156 16.49 -4.79 -11.09
CA MET A 156 15.71 -4.65 -12.33
C MET A 156 16.55 -4.35 -13.57
N GLY A 157 17.70 -3.69 -13.43
CA GLY A 157 18.56 -3.32 -14.56
C GLY A 157 19.27 -1.98 -14.37
N ALA A 158 19.89 -1.47 -15.44
CA ALA A 158 20.67 -0.23 -15.39
C ALA A 158 19.85 1.05 -15.66
N GLY A 159 18.64 0.93 -16.23
CA GLY A 159 17.87 2.07 -16.73
C GLY A 159 17.73 3.23 -15.73
N PHE A 160 17.29 2.95 -14.49
CA PHE A 160 17.17 4.01 -13.48
C PHE A 160 18.52 4.65 -13.16
N PHE A 161 19.58 3.85 -13.00
CA PHE A 161 20.91 4.39 -12.74
C PHE A 161 21.39 5.27 -13.89
N ASP A 162 21.18 4.84 -15.14
CA ASP A 162 21.64 5.54 -16.34
C ASP A 162 21.02 6.94 -16.48
N ASP A 163 19.74 7.07 -16.14
CA ASP A 163 18.97 8.32 -16.20
C ASP A 163 19.26 9.30 -15.04
N LEU A 164 19.96 8.86 -13.99
CA LEU A 164 20.28 9.73 -12.85
C LEU A 164 21.30 10.83 -13.22
N PRO A 165 21.11 12.05 -12.72
CA PRO A 165 22.15 13.08 -12.70
C PRO A 165 23.39 12.57 -11.95
N LEU A 166 24.58 13.12 -12.27
CA LEU A 166 25.85 12.66 -11.68
C LEU A 166 25.85 12.66 -10.14
N GLN A 167 25.26 13.67 -9.51
CA GLN A 167 25.13 13.75 -8.06
C GLN A 167 24.29 12.60 -7.48
N ASP A 168 23.20 12.24 -8.15
CA ASP A 168 22.30 11.17 -7.72
C ASP A 168 22.93 9.79 -8.00
N LYS A 169 23.76 9.65 -9.05
CA LYS A 169 24.57 8.43 -9.28
C LYS A 169 25.52 8.16 -8.12
N LEU A 170 26.14 9.19 -7.53
CA LEU A 170 27.00 9.02 -6.35
C LEU A 170 26.19 8.59 -5.11
N VAL A 171 25.01 9.19 -4.91
CA VAL A 171 24.09 8.79 -3.81
C VAL A 171 23.61 7.35 -4.01
N TYR A 172 23.27 6.98 -5.25
CA TYR A 172 22.89 5.63 -5.63
C TYR A 172 23.99 4.62 -5.29
N LEU A 173 25.22 4.86 -5.74
CA LEU A 173 26.35 3.97 -5.48
C LEU A 173 26.61 3.79 -3.97
N ARG A 174 26.52 4.87 -3.18
CA ARG A 174 26.63 4.80 -1.72
C ARG A 174 25.53 3.94 -1.07
N ASN A 175 24.35 3.90 -1.68
CA ASN A 175 23.19 3.19 -1.18
C ASN A 175 23.15 1.70 -1.57
N ILE A 176 24.07 1.22 -2.42
CA ILE A 176 24.10 -0.20 -2.78
C ILE A 176 24.60 -1.04 -1.60
N HIS A 177 23.89 -2.11 -1.28
CA HIS A 177 24.27 -2.98 -0.17
C HIS A 177 25.54 -3.78 -0.50
N ILE A 178 26.62 -3.62 0.26
CA ILE A 178 27.87 -4.37 -0.01
C ILE A 178 27.69 -5.90 0.01
N ARG A 179 26.82 -6.45 0.88
CA ARG A 179 26.50 -7.89 0.91
C ARG A 179 25.83 -8.34 -0.40
N ARG A 180 25.04 -7.48 -1.04
CA ARG A 180 24.48 -7.73 -2.38
C ARG A 180 25.61 -7.93 -3.38
N LEU A 181 26.59 -7.03 -3.42
CA LEU A 181 27.71 -7.10 -4.37
C LEU A 181 28.58 -8.35 -4.15
N LEU A 182 28.78 -8.76 -2.90
CA LEU A 182 29.45 -10.03 -2.60
C LEU A 182 28.65 -11.23 -3.11
N LYS A 183 27.32 -11.24 -2.91
CA LYS A 183 26.43 -12.28 -3.48
C LYS A 183 26.45 -12.27 -5.02
N VAL A 184 26.47 -11.09 -5.66
CA VAL A 184 26.65 -10.96 -7.12
C VAL A 184 27.94 -11.63 -7.56
N ALA A 185 29.06 -11.37 -6.88
CA ALA A 185 30.34 -11.98 -7.19
C ALA A 185 30.28 -13.52 -7.08
N VAL A 186 29.74 -14.04 -5.97
CA VAL A 186 29.58 -15.50 -5.75
C VAL A 186 28.71 -16.14 -6.83
N ALA A 187 27.58 -15.52 -7.16
CA ALA A 187 26.66 -16.00 -8.19
C ALA A 187 27.31 -16.01 -9.58
N ARG A 188 27.98 -14.91 -9.97
CA ARG A 188 28.64 -14.78 -11.28
C ARG A 188 29.86 -15.69 -11.45
N LEU A 189 30.53 -16.04 -10.36
CA LEU A 189 31.63 -17.00 -10.35
C LEU A 189 31.14 -18.46 -10.34
N GLY A 190 29.82 -18.71 -10.26
CA GLY A 190 29.25 -20.06 -10.19
C GLY A 190 29.58 -20.79 -8.88
N ILE A 191 29.93 -20.05 -7.82
CA ILE A 191 30.35 -20.61 -6.52
C ILE A 191 29.13 -20.96 -5.64
N GLY A 192 27.96 -20.40 -5.93
CA GLY A 192 26.73 -20.72 -5.21
C GLY A 192 25.47 -20.47 -6.04
N THR A 193 24.46 -21.30 -5.82
CA THR A 193 23.09 -21.08 -6.28
C THR A 193 22.31 -20.38 -5.18
N TYR A 194 21.49 -19.42 -5.56
CA TYR A 194 20.55 -18.76 -4.64
C TYR A 194 19.15 -19.12 -5.10
N GLU A 195 18.51 -20.04 -4.38
CA GLU A 195 17.07 -20.26 -4.53
C GLU A 195 16.35 -19.12 -3.82
N LEU A 196 15.31 -18.57 -4.46
CA LEU A 196 14.44 -17.59 -3.83
C LEU A 196 13.68 -18.29 -2.70
N GLU A 197 13.81 -17.78 -1.46
CA GLU A 197 13.03 -18.27 -0.34
C GLU A 197 11.54 -18.23 -0.69
N PRO A 198 10.84 -19.39 -0.70
CA PRO A 198 9.42 -19.45 -0.94
C PRO A 198 8.67 -18.64 0.12
N GLY A 199 7.73 -17.78 -0.28
CA GLY A 199 6.73 -17.23 0.64
C GLY A 199 6.67 -15.71 0.80
N TRP A 200 7.54 -14.92 0.16
CA TRP A 200 7.42 -13.46 0.19
C TRP A 200 6.75 -12.84 -1.06
N THR A 201 6.41 -13.66 -2.05
CA THR A 201 5.61 -13.21 -3.20
C THR A 201 4.14 -13.25 -2.81
N LEU A 202 3.66 -12.16 -2.24
CA LEU A 202 2.22 -11.96 -2.10
C LEU A 202 1.59 -12.08 -3.50
N PRO A 203 0.55 -12.92 -3.67
CA PRO A 203 -0.06 -13.12 -4.96
C PRO A 203 -0.67 -11.80 -5.44
N ILE A 204 -0.51 -11.54 -6.74
CA ILE A 204 -1.18 -10.43 -7.42
C ILE A 204 -2.13 -10.97 -8.47
N ASN A 205 -3.26 -10.30 -8.68
CA ASN A 205 -4.23 -10.66 -9.71
C ASN A 205 -3.80 -10.13 -11.11
N ALA A 206 -4.67 -10.32 -12.11
CA ALA A 206 -4.43 -9.87 -13.49
C ALA A 206 -4.40 -8.35 -13.67
N ASN A 207 -4.73 -7.55 -12.65
CA ASN A 207 -4.62 -6.09 -12.64
C ASN A 207 -3.45 -5.60 -11.77
N GLY A 208 -2.67 -6.52 -11.20
CA GLY A 208 -1.57 -6.21 -10.30
C GLY A 208 -2.00 -5.97 -8.85
N ASP A 209 -3.26 -6.20 -8.50
CA ASP A 209 -3.76 -5.96 -7.14
C ASP A 209 -3.28 -7.06 -6.19
N MET A 210 -2.89 -6.66 -4.99
CA MET A 210 -2.61 -7.58 -3.89
C MET A 210 -3.91 -7.89 -3.13
N GLU A 211 -4.08 -9.15 -2.73
CA GLU A 211 -5.25 -9.59 -1.96
C GLU A 211 -4.86 -9.98 -0.54
N ALA A 212 -4.73 -8.97 0.33
CA ALA A 212 -4.48 -9.15 1.75
C ALA A 212 -5.71 -9.74 2.44
N GLN A 213 -5.57 -10.95 2.99
CA GLN A 213 -6.60 -11.51 3.84
C GLN A 213 -6.70 -10.70 5.13
N THR A 214 -7.92 -10.53 5.64
CA THR A 214 -8.10 -9.96 6.97
C THR A 214 -7.38 -10.86 7.99
N PRO A 215 -6.55 -10.29 8.88
CA PRO A 215 -5.96 -11.06 9.97
C PRO A 215 -7.03 -11.72 10.83
N ASP A 216 -6.67 -12.77 11.56
CA ASP A 216 -7.57 -13.30 12.56
C ASP A 216 -7.94 -12.23 13.61
N PRO A 217 -9.09 -12.34 14.29
CA PRO A 217 -9.56 -11.32 15.22
C PRO A 217 -8.57 -10.94 16.32
N ALA A 218 -7.75 -11.87 16.81
CA ALA A 218 -6.78 -11.60 17.86
C ALA A 218 -5.58 -10.83 17.31
N ALA A 219 -5.06 -11.22 16.14
CA ALA A 219 -4.00 -10.50 15.44
C ALA A 219 -4.44 -9.09 15.07
N LEU A 220 -5.67 -8.91 14.55
CA LEU A 220 -6.20 -7.59 14.24
C LEU A 220 -6.41 -6.73 15.50
N ALA A 221 -6.89 -7.30 16.60
CA ALA A 221 -7.02 -6.56 17.85
C ALA A 221 -5.65 -6.10 18.39
N ALA A 222 -4.63 -6.95 18.29
CA ALA A 222 -3.25 -6.60 18.64
C ALA A 222 -2.70 -5.51 17.72
N LEU A 223 -2.94 -5.62 16.41
CA LEU A 223 -2.58 -4.61 15.43
C LEU A 223 -3.22 -3.27 15.79
N ILE A 224 -4.54 -3.21 15.94
CA ILE A 224 -5.25 -1.97 16.29
C ILE A 224 -4.68 -1.38 17.58
N ALA A 225 -4.38 -2.21 18.59
CA ALA A 225 -3.76 -1.73 19.82
C ALA A 225 -2.36 -1.13 19.58
N GLU A 226 -1.55 -1.74 18.72
CA GLU A 226 -0.21 -1.27 18.33
C GLU A 226 -0.24 0.01 17.49
N VAL A 227 -1.11 0.06 16.48
CA VAL A 227 -1.12 1.14 15.48
C VAL A 227 -2.06 2.29 15.83
N SER A 228 -3.00 2.13 16.76
CA SER A 228 -3.94 3.22 17.14
C SER A 228 -3.25 4.45 17.73
N GLY A 229 -2.01 4.32 18.21
CA GLY A 229 -1.17 5.44 18.65
C GLY A 229 -0.37 6.08 17.51
N GLN A 230 -0.26 5.42 16.36
CA GLN A 230 0.45 5.94 15.21
C GLN A 230 -0.41 6.99 14.50
N ARG A 231 0.22 8.07 14.08
CA ARG A 231 -0.38 9.12 13.24
C ARG A 231 0.47 9.25 12.00
N ALA A 232 -0.16 9.53 10.86
CA ALA A 232 0.60 10.03 9.72
C ALA A 232 1.41 11.24 10.18
N ASN A 233 2.66 11.32 9.73
CA ASN A 233 3.34 12.59 9.86
C ASN A 233 2.61 13.54 8.92
N GLY A 234 2.29 14.75 9.38
CA GLY A 234 1.71 15.74 8.48
C GLY A 234 2.61 15.90 7.24
N PHE A 235 2.02 16.25 6.10
CA PHE A 235 2.77 16.45 4.87
C PHE A 235 3.90 17.47 5.06
N THR A 236 5.14 17.01 4.97
CA THR A 236 6.34 17.85 5.06
C THR A 236 6.90 18.03 3.67
N PHE A 237 6.81 19.24 3.14
CA PHE A 237 7.23 19.53 1.76
C PHE A 237 8.68 20.00 1.72
N VAL A 238 9.56 19.15 1.19
CA VAL A 238 10.97 19.47 0.97
C VAL A 238 11.15 19.94 -0.47
N PRO A 239 11.79 21.10 -0.74
CA PRO A 239 11.83 21.67 -2.09
C PRO A 239 12.36 20.72 -3.16
N PRO A 240 13.50 20.00 -2.98
CA PRO A 240 13.95 19.00 -3.94
C PRO A 240 12.92 17.93 -4.33
N ALA A 241 12.13 17.43 -3.37
CA ALA A 241 11.10 16.42 -3.65
C ALA A 241 10.01 17.02 -4.54
N PHE A 242 9.56 18.22 -4.20
CA PHE A 242 8.49 18.91 -4.91
C PHE A 242 8.92 19.39 -6.31
N GLU A 243 10.18 19.80 -6.47
CA GLU A 243 10.76 20.11 -7.79
C GLU A 243 10.74 18.88 -8.71
N ARG A 244 11.10 17.70 -8.19
CA ARG A 244 11.00 16.44 -8.96
C ARG A 244 9.56 16.13 -9.39
N ILE A 245 8.59 16.32 -8.49
CA ILE A 245 7.16 16.15 -8.81
C ILE A 245 6.75 17.10 -9.93
N ARG A 246 7.07 18.40 -9.82
CA ARG A 246 6.75 19.40 -10.84
C ARG A 246 7.37 19.05 -12.19
N ASP A 247 8.63 18.67 -12.21
CA ASP A 247 9.35 18.33 -13.43
C ASP A 247 8.78 17.06 -14.08
N PHE A 248 8.41 16.05 -13.28
CA PHE A 248 7.71 14.85 -13.73
C PHE A 248 6.37 15.19 -14.39
N VAL A 249 5.53 16.01 -13.73
CA VAL A 249 4.23 16.43 -14.26
C VAL A 249 4.40 17.16 -15.60
N ALA A 250 5.40 18.04 -15.71
CA ALA A 250 5.71 18.74 -16.95
C ALA A 250 6.09 17.76 -18.09
N ARG A 251 6.94 16.77 -17.81
CA ARG A 251 7.32 15.72 -18.79
C ARG A 251 6.14 14.85 -19.21
N MET A 252 5.29 14.45 -18.27
CA MET A 252 4.07 13.67 -18.56
C MET A 252 3.10 14.45 -19.44
N ARG A 253 2.87 15.74 -19.13
CA ARG A 253 2.03 16.60 -19.96
C ARG A 253 2.54 16.72 -21.40
N GLN A 254 3.86 16.90 -21.58
CA GLN A 254 4.47 16.95 -22.92
C GLN A 254 4.26 15.64 -23.72
N ARG A 255 4.09 14.51 -23.02
CA ARG A 255 3.80 13.20 -23.60
C ARG A 255 2.30 12.89 -23.73
N ASN A 256 1.42 13.89 -23.51
CA ASN A 256 -0.03 13.71 -23.49
C ASN A 256 -0.49 12.66 -22.45
N VAL A 257 0.15 12.65 -21.27
CA VAL A 257 -0.23 11.81 -20.12
C VAL A 257 -0.85 12.71 -19.06
N ALA A 258 -2.04 12.34 -18.59
CA ALA A 258 -2.68 13.03 -17.47
C ALA A 258 -2.07 12.54 -16.15
N VAL A 259 -1.66 13.47 -15.28
CA VAL A 259 -1.16 13.13 -13.94
C VAL A 259 -2.17 13.58 -12.89
N VAL A 260 -2.55 12.65 -12.04
CA VAL A 260 -3.58 12.80 -11.03
C VAL A 260 -3.00 12.41 -9.68
N PHE A 261 -3.04 13.31 -8.71
CA PHE A 261 -2.71 13.03 -7.32
C PHE A 261 -3.97 12.79 -6.52
N THR A 262 -3.87 11.93 -5.53
CA THR A 262 -4.93 11.72 -4.55
C THR A 262 -4.30 11.35 -3.20
N LEU A 263 -5.12 11.16 -2.17
CA LEU A 263 -4.65 10.73 -0.86
C LEU A 263 -4.37 9.22 -0.87
N PRO A 264 -3.33 8.74 -0.15
CA PRO A 264 -3.15 7.32 0.06
C PRO A 264 -4.30 6.76 0.91
N GLY A 265 -4.53 5.45 0.81
CA GLY A 265 -5.35 4.76 1.79
C GLY A 265 -4.64 4.79 3.13
N ILE A 266 -5.39 5.09 4.19
CA ILE A 266 -4.83 5.18 5.53
C ILE A 266 -5.88 4.89 6.58
N MET A 267 -5.47 4.27 7.69
CA MET A 267 -6.34 4.04 8.84
C MET A 267 -6.99 5.35 9.32
N GLU A 268 -8.29 5.32 9.58
CA GLU A 268 -9.13 6.48 9.88
C GLU A 268 -8.59 7.39 11.00
N THR A 269 -7.95 6.81 12.03
CA THR A 269 -7.39 7.56 13.17
C THR A 269 -6.09 8.30 12.83
N ALA A 270 -5.48 7.94 11.70
CA ALA A 270 -4.29 8.56 11.15
C ALA A 270 -4.57 9.41 9.90
N ALA A 271 -5.83 9.48 9.45
CA ALA A 271 -6.22 10.23 8.26
C ALA A 271 -5.87 11.73 8.37
N PRO A 272 -5.44 12.36 7.27
CA PRO A 272 -5.07 13.77 7.30
C PRO A 272 -6.29 14.66 7.58
N THR A 273 -6.04 15.74 8.30
CA THR A 273 -7.02 16.80 8.55
C THR A 273 -7.33 17.61 7.29
N GLU A 274 -8.50 18.25 7.23
CA GLU A 274 -8.88 19.15 6.14
C GLU A 274 -7.81 20.22 5.84
N ALA A 275 -7.18 20.77 6.87
CA ALA A 275 -6.12 21.76 6.71
C ALA A 275 -4.87 21.18 6.03
N GLN A 276 -4.50 19.94 6.35
CA GLN A 276 -3.38 19.24 5.71
C GLN A 276 -3.70 18.91 4.25
N ILE A 277 -4.95 18.51 3.96
CA ILE A 277 -5.41 18.20 2.60
C ILE A 277 -5.44 19.46 1.75
N ALA A 278 -5.98 20.56 2.27
CA ALA A 278 -5.97 21.85 1.57
C ALA A 278 -4.55 22.32 1.28
N ALA A 279 -3.61 22.15 2.22
CA ALA A 279 -2.21 22.46 2.00
C ALA A 279 -1.58 21.58 0.91
N LEU A 280 -1.86 20.27 0.92
CA LEU A 280 -1.39 19.36 -0.13
C LEU A 280 -1.99 19.73 -1.50
N ALA A 281 -3.30 19.93 -1.59
CA ALA A 281 -3.99 20.30 -2.82
C ALA A 281 -3.42 21.60 -3.40
N TYR A 282 -3.23 22.62 -2.57
CA TYR A 282 -2.59 23.88 -2.96
C TYR A 282 -1.18 23.65 -3.52
N ARG A 283 -0.39 22.76 -2.91
CA ARG A 283 0.93 22.41 -3.44
C ARG A 283 0.77 21.71 -4.78
N ILE A 284 0.01 20.62 -4.88
CA ILE A 284 -0.15 19.87 -6.13
C ILE A 284 -0.60 20.77 -7.30
N ASP A 285 -1.52 21.70 -7.06
CA ASP A 285 -1.97 22.67 -8.07
C ASP A 285 -0.81 23.49 -8.66
N GLN A 286 0.21 23.84 -7.85
CA GLN A 286 1.43 24.54 -8.33
C GLN A 286 2.29 23.71 -9.29
N THR A 287 2.07 22.40 -9.38
CA THR A 287 2.71 21.53 -10.39
C THR A 287 1.93 21.51 -11.71
N GLY A 288 0.67 21.94 -11.68
CA GLY A 288 -0.29 21.81 -12.77
C GLY A 288 -0.88 20.39 -12.94
N ALA A 289 -0.64 19.49 -12.00
CA ALA A 289 -1.36 18.22 -11.96
C ALA A 289 -2.76 18.41 -11.34
N THR A 290 -3.64 17.44 -11.59
CA THR A 290 -4.96 17.41 -10.96
C THR A 290 -4.86 16.78 -9.58
N PHE A 291 -5.44 17.42 -8.55
CA PHE A 291 -5.66 16.78 -7.25
C PHE A 291 -7.11 16.28 -7.14
N LEU A 292 -7.28 15.02 -6.72
CA LEU A 292 -8.58 14.41 -6.44
C LEU A 292 -8.77 14.30 -4.92
N PRO A 293 -9.61 15.15 -4.31
CA PRO A 293 -10.01 14.94 -2.93
C PRO A 293 -10.80 13.63 -2.83
N LEU A 294 -10.58 12.87 -1.76
CA LEU A 294 -11.32 11.65 -1.48
C LEU A 294 -12.42 11.92 -0.46
N ARG A 295 -13.57 11.28 -0.62
CA ARG A 295 -14.59 11.25 0.42
C ARG A 295 -13.98 10.59 1.66
N GLN A 296 -14.11 11.19 2.84
CA GLN A 296 -13.47 10.68 4.07
C GLN A 296 -11.93 10.71 4.04
N ASN A 297 -11.31 11.47 3.14
CA ASN A 297 -9.87 11.78 3.21
C ASN A 297 -8.94 10.56 3.11
N GLY A 298 -9.34 9.50 2.39
CA GLY A 298 -8.58 8.26 2.31
C GLY A 298 -8.72 7.36 3.53
N ALA A 299 -9.59 7.72 4.49
CA ALA A 299 -9.78 6.97 5.73
C ALA A 299 -10.35 5.57 5.48
N ILE A 300 -9.74 4.59 6.14
CA ILE A 300 -10.14 3.19 6.16
C ILE A 300 -10.42 2.80 7.61
N PRO A 301 -11.56 2.16 7.93
CA PRO A 301 -11.84 1.70 9.29
C PRO A 301 -10.73 0.80 9.84
N ALA A 302 -10.34 1.00 11.10
CA ALA A 302 -9.20 0.30 11.70
C ALA A 302 -9.35 -1.25 11.67
N GLU A 303 -10.57 -1.75 11.76
CA GLU A 303 -10.93 -3.17 11.64
C GLU A 303 -10.74 -3.77 10.23
N MET A 304 -10.43 -2.95 9.24
CA MET A 304 -10.18 -3.37 7.86
C MET A 304 -8.70 -3.31 7.49
N MET A 305 -7.83 -3.01 8.45
CA MET A 305 -6.38 -2.99 8.25
C MET A 305 -5.80 -4.42 8.31
N PHE A 306 -4.65 -4.60 7.68
CA PHE A 306 -3.91 -5.85 7.58
C PHE A 306 -2.78 -5.93 8.61
N ASP A 307 -1.82 -5.00 8.59
CA ASP A 307 -0.65 -5.05 9.49
C ASP A 307 -0.03 -3.67 9.83
N THR A 308 -0.42 -2.59 9.14
CA THR A 308 0.05 -1.22 9.42
C THR A 308 -1.08 -0.21 9.23
N ILE A 309 -0.83 1.08 9.53
CA ILE A 309 -1.79 2.15 9.21
C ILE A 309 -1.98 2.38 7.71
N TYR A 310 -1.13 1.80 6.86
CA TYR A 310 -1.16 1.97 5.41
C TYR A 310 -1.53 0.70 4.65
N HIS A 311 -1.75 -0.43 5.32
CA HIS A 311 -1.99 -1.69 4.63
C HIS A 311 -3.39 -2.19 4.95
N ALA A 312 -4.32 -2.04 4.03
CA ALA A 312 -5.66 -2.58 4.15
C ALA A 312 -5.71 -4.08 3.84
N ALA A 313 -6.62 -4.77 4.51
CA ALA A 313 -7.15 -6.02 4.00
C ALA A 313 -8.13 -5.74 2.86
N VAL A 314 -8.53 -6.78 2.10
CA VAL A 314 -9.46 -6.67 0.96
C VAL A 314 -10.71 -5.80 1.24
N PRO A 315 -11.41 -5.90 2.40
CA PRO A 315 -12.55 -5.02 2.67
C PRO A 315 -12.17 -3.53 2.73
N GLY A 316 -11.03 -3.20 3.35
CA GLY A 316 -10.54 -1.82 3.44
C GLY A 316 -10.06 -1.28 2.10
N ALA A 317 -9.42 -2.14 1.29
CA ALA A 317 -9.02 -1.82 -0.06
C ALA A 317 -10.22 -1.45 -0.95
N ARG A 318 -11.35 -2.15 -0.81
CA ARG A 318 -12.59 -1.80 -1.49
C ARG A 318 -13.16 -0.46 -1.04
N VAL A 319 -13.14 -0.17 0.28
CA VAL A 319 -13.59 1.13 0.82
C VAL A 319 -12.74 2.26 0.25
N TYR A 320 -11.42 2.14 0.30
CA TYR A 320 -10.52 3.13 -0.27
C TYR A 320 -10.75 3.30 -1.78
N THR A 321 -10.81 2.19 -2.52
CA THR A 321 -11.01 2.22 -3.97
C THR A 321 -12.36 2.83 -4.35
N ALA A 322 -13.42 2.63 -3.58
CA ALA A 322 -14.70 3.30 -3.81
C ALA A 322 -14.59 4.83 -3.67
N GLN A 323 -13.79 5.34 -2.72
CA GLN A 323 -13.51 6.78 -2.64
C GLN A 323 -12.83 7.28 -3.92
N VAL A 324 -11.85 6.51 -4.42
CA VAL A 324 -11.12 6.85 -5.65
C VAL A 324 -12.02 6.80 -6.88
N ILE A 325 -12.88 5.78 -7.00
CA ILE A 325 -13.85 5.64 -8.10
C ILE A 325 -14.74 6.88 -8.15
N LEU A 326 -15.33 7.29 -7.02
CA LEU A 326 -16.22 8.45 -6.98
C LEU A 326 -15.48 9.74 -7.39
N ALA A 327 -14.28 9.96 -6.84
CA ALA A 327 -13.48 11.14 -7.18
C ALA A 327 -13.02 11.16 -8.65
N LEU A 328 -12.69 10.00 -9.23
CA LEU A 328 -12.35 9.86 -10.65
C LEU A 328 -13.57 10.13 -11.53
N CYS A 329 -14.72 9.54 -11.20
CA CYS A 329 -15.95 9.68 -11.98
C CYS A 329 -16.51 11.09 -11.97
N GLU A 330 -16.37 11.82 -10.85
CA GLU A 330 -16.71 13.25 -10.75
C GLU A 330 -15.87 14.11 -11.71
N ARG A 331 -14.69 13.63 -12.12
CA ARG A 331 -13.77 14.29 -13.06
C ARG A 331 -13.67 13.57 -14.41
N GLY A 332 -14.56 12.61 -14.67
CA GLY A 332 -14.50 11.76 -15.86
C GLY A 332 -14.47 12.57 -17.15
N ASP A 333 -15.32 13.59 -17.29
CA ASP A 333 -15.39 14.45 -18.47
C ASP A 333 -14.07 15.19 -18.74
N GLU A 334 -13.46 15.76 -17.71
CA GLU A 334 -12.16 16.44 -17.81
C GLU A 334 -11.04 15.47 -18.17
N LEU A 335 -11.13 14.26 -17.64
CA LEU A 335 -10.21 13.18 -17.94
C LEU A 335 -10.63 12.40 -19.20
N GLY A 336 -11.67 12.78 -19.94
CA GLY A 336 -12.09 12.14 -21.18
C GLY A 336 -12.56 10.68 -21.07
N PHE A 337 -13.25 10.29 -20.00
CA PHE A 337 -13.93 9.00 -19.89
C PHE A 337 -15.25 9.14 -19.12
N ALA A 338 -16.16 8.17 -19.27
CA ALA A 338 -17.40 8.13 -18.52
C ALA A 338 -17.40 6.92 -17.59
N CYS A 339 -18.04 7.06 -16.43
CA CYS A 339 -18.24 5.94 -15.52
C CYS A 339 -19.63 5.33 -15.66
N SER A 340 -19.74 4.05 -15.33
CA SER A 340 -21.04 3.40 -15.15
C SER A 340 -21.77 3.98 -13.93
N SER A 341 -23.03 4.36 -14.11
CA SER A 341 -23.89 4.79 -13.00
C SER A 341 -24.09 3.69 -11.95
N GLU A 342 -24.09 2.43 -12.38
CA GLU A 342 -24.13 1.27 -11.49
C GLU A 342 -22.90 1.22 -10.59
N ALA A 343 -21.71 1.44 -11.15
CA ALA A 343 -20.46 1.45 -10.38
C ALA A 343 -20.39 2.62 -9.39
N ILE A 344 -20.87 3.80 -9.78
CA ILE A 344 -21.01 4.96 -8.89
C ILE A 344 -21.94 4.61 -7.72
N ASN A 345 -23.15 4.13 -8.01
CA ASN A 345 -24.13 3.76 -6.97
C ASN A 345 -23.58 2.68 -6.03
N ALA A 346 -22.86 1.68 -6.55
CA ALA A 346 -22.22 0.64 -5.76
C ALA A 346 -21.13 1.21 -4.85
N ALA A 347 -20.29 2.11 -5.35
CA ALA A 347 -19.25 2.79 -4.57
C ALA A 347 -19.85 3.68 -3.47
N GLU A 348 -20.89 4.46 -3.76
CA GLU A 348 -21.59 5.28 -2.75
C GLU A 348 -22.22 4.44 -1.66
N THR A 349 -22.92 3.38 -2.07
CA THR A 349 -23.53 2.41 -1.16
C THR A 349 -22.48 1.78 -0.26
N LEU A 350 -21.32 1.41 -0.82
CA LEU A 350 -20.19 0.92 -0.05
C LEU A 350 -19.81 1.98 0.98
N LEU A 351 -19.44 3.21 0.62
CA LEU A 351 -18.97 4.21 1.58
C LEU A 351 -19.96 4.54 2.70
N VAL A 352 -21.27 4.60 2.41
CA VAL A 352 -22.30 4.80 3.45
C VAL A 352 -22.21 3.69 4.50
N ARG A 353 -22.04 2.44 4.08
CA ARG A 353 -21.92 1.30 5.00
C ARG A 353 -20.61 1.27 5.75
N ALA A 354 -19.54 1.79 5.15
CA ALA A 354 -18.26 1.95 5.84
C ALA A 354 -18.38 2.95 6.97
N ALA A 355 -19.05 4.07 6.71
CA ALA A 355 -19.35 5.07 7.73
C ALA A 355 -20.22 4.47 8.85
N GLU A 356 -21.22 3.68 8.49
CA GLU A 356 -22.08 2.95 9.44
C GLU A 356 -21.38 1.75 10.09
N ARG A 357 -20.18 1.39 9.61
CA ARG A 357 -19.41 0.17 9.91
C ARG A 357 -20.27 -1.11 9.89
N GLY A 358 -21.23 -1.17 8.97
CA GLY A 358 -22.24 -2.22 8.83
C GLY A 358 -21.78 -3.44 8.03
N TYR A 359 -20.46 -3.73 7.97
CA TYR A 359 -19.93 -4.80 7.13
C TYR A 359 -19.66 -6.10 7.87
N LEU A 360 -19.80 -7.20 7.12
CA LEU A 360 -19.31 -8.52 7.46
C LEU A 360 -17.86 -8.64 6.98
N ILE A 361 -16.96 -9.01 7.89
CA ILE A 361 -15.53 -9.18 7.64
C ILE A 361 -15.21 -10.68 7.64
N ALA A 362 -14.42 -11.17 6.68
CA ALA A 362 -14.03 -12.59 6.57
C ALA A 362 -15.22 -13.57 6.58
N ALA A 363 -16.23 -13.30 5.76
CA ALA A 363 -17.38 -14.17 5.58
C ALA A 363 -17.05 -15.33 4.62
N ASP A 364 -17.58 -16.53 4.89
CA ASP A 364 -17.56 -17.63 3.92
C ASP A 364 -18.12 -17.15 2.56
N ALA A 365 -17.64 -17.70 1.44
CA ALA A 365 -17.96 -17.18 0.11
C ALA A 365 -19.47 -17.02 -0.16
N GLU A 366 -20.32 -17.92 0.35
CA GLU A 366 -21.78 -17.76 0.23
C GLU A 366 -22.33 -16.63 1.09
N LEU A 367 -21.79 -16.41 2.29
CA LEU A 367 -22.16 -15.25 3.12
C LEU A 367 -21.59 -13.94 2.57
N ALA A 368 -20.44 -13.98 1.90
CA ALA A 368 -19.89 -12.83 1.20
C ALA A 368 -20.77 -12.41 0.00
N ALA A 369 -21.50 -13.38 -0.60
CA ALA A 369 -22.49 -13.13 -1.63
C ALA A 369 -23.81 -12.57 -1.08
N ILE A 370 -24.11 -12.81 0.20
CA ILE A 370 -25.10 -12.02 0.96
C ILE A 370 -24.46 -10.68 1.25
N GLY A 371 -24.40 -9.86 0.21
CA GLY A 371 -23.97 -8.48 0.36
C GLY A 371 -24.78 -7.85 1.49
N PRO A 372 -24.23 -6.89 2.25
CA PRO A 372 -24.99 -6.16 3.26
C PRO A 372 -26.19 -5.37 2.70
N LEU A 373 -26.45 -5.48 1.38
CA LEU A 373 -27.54 -4.90 0.61
C LEU A 373 -28.68 -5.91 0.69
N GLY A 374 -29.77 -5.52 1.34
CA GLY A 374 -31.08 -6.16 1.19
C GLY A 374 -31.63 -6.12 -0.24
N GLU A 375 -30.79 -6.14 -1.28
CA GLU A 375 -31.16 -6.52 -2.64
C GLU A 375 -31.37 -8.03 -2.70
N LYS A 376 -32.38 -8.52 -1.95
CA LYS A 376 -33.05 -9.83 -2.09
C LYS A 376 -32.21 -11.01 -2.64
N LEU A 377 -30.95 -11.11 -2.29
CA LEU A 377 -30.15 -12.32 -2.48
C LEU A 377 -30.26 -13.07 -1.17
N PHE A 378 -31.43 -13.69 -1.03
CA PHE A 378 -31.60 -14.84 -0.19
C PHE A 378 -30.50 -15.85 -0.55
N ALA A 379 -29.42 -15.92 0.23
CA ALA A 379 -28.53 -17.06 0.09
C ALA A 379 -29.24 -18.25 0.72
N ALA A 380 -29.53 -19.23 -0.11
CA ALA A 380 -29.95 -20.54 0.37
C ALA A 380 -28.84 -21.08 1.28
N LEU A 381 -29.18 -21.34 2.54
CA LEU A 381 -28.25 -21.93 3.47
C LEU A 381 -28.40 -23.46 3.39
N GLU A 382 -27.33 -24.14 3.04
CA GLU A 382 -27.26 -25.60 3.07
C GLU A 382 -27.49 -26.16 4.49
N ALA A 383 -28.42 -27.10 4.61
CA ALA A 383 -28.70 -27.80 5.86
C ALA A 383 -27.47 -28.56 6.37
N GLY A 384 -27.26 -28.54 7.69
CA GLY A 384 -26.07 -29.14 8.33
C GLY A 384 -24.79 -28.31 8.18
N ARG A 385 -24.78 -27.25 7.36
CA ARG A 385 -23.59 -26.43 7.13
C ARG A 385 -23.41 -25.38 8.20
N THR A 386 -22.14 -25.10 8.49
CA THR A 386 -21.71 -24.04 9.38
C THR A 386 -21.08 -22.93 8.57
N TYR A 387 -21.57 -21.71 8.78
CA TYR A 387 -21.05 -20.50 8.16
C TYR A 387 -20.37 -19.62 9.20
N ARG A 388 -19.29 -18.96 8.82
CA ARG A 388 -18.53 -18.04 9.68
C ARG A 388 -18.35 -16.69 9.02
N PHE A 389 -18.42 -15.66 9.84
CA PHE A 389 -18.08 -14.28 9.49
C PHE A 389 -17.66 -13.54 10.75
N SER A 390 -17.13 -12.34 10.60
CA SER A 390 -16.74 -11.46 11.69
C SER A 390 -17.46 -10.12 11.57
N LEU A 391 -17.75 -9.50 12.71
CA LEU A 391 -18.34 -8.17 12.81
C LEU A 391 -17.47 -7.29 13.68
N ALA A 392 -17.31 -6.02 13.32
CA ALA A 392 -16.59 -5.07 14.16
C ALA A 392 -17.47 -4.61 15.34
N ARG A 393 -16.99 -4.82 16.55
CA ARG A 393 -17.54 -4.25 17.78
C ARG A 393 -16.81 -2.94 18.10
N LEU A 394 -17.56 -1.86 18.19
CA LEU A 394 -17.00 -0.51 18.30
C LEU A 394 -16.74 -0.14 19.75
N ARG A 395 -15.67 0.61 19.95
CA ARG A 395 -15.36 1.15 21.26
C ARG A 395 -16.39 2.22 21.62
N GLY A 396 -17.02 2.05 22.78
CA GLY A 396 -18.00 3.03 23.29
C GLY A 396 -19.40 2.91 22.67
N CYS A 397 -19.66 1.90 21.85
CA CYS A 397 -20.97 1.66 21.27
C CYS A 397 -21.63 0.40 21.83
N ARG A 398 -22.96 0.41 21.82
CA ARG A 398 -23.78 -0.79 21.98
C ARG A 398 -24.05 -1.36 20.61
N ASP A 399 -23.36 -2.45 20.28
CA ASP A 399 -23.53 -3.13 19.00
C ASP A 399 -24.50 -4.31 19.14
N GLU A 400 -25.44 -4.43 18.21
CA GLU A 400 -26.37 -5.54 18.08
C GLU A 400 -26.21 -6.19 16.70
N LEU A 401 -26.02 -7.51 16.70
CA LEU A 401 -26.17 -8.35 15.53
C LEU A 401 -27.66 -8.55 15.24
N VAL A 402 -28.07 -8.25 14.01
CA VAL A 402 -29.41 -8.52 13.48
C VAL A 402 -29.28 -9.54 12.37
N ILE A 403 -29.88 -10.72 12.57
CA ILE A 403 -29.98 -11.75 11.55
C ILE A 403 -31.45 -11.90 11.15
N ARG A 404 -31.73 -11.79 9.85
CA ARG A 404 -33.04 -12.05 9.26
C ARG A 404 -32.93 -13.24 8.32
N ALA A 405 -33.82 -14.22 8.48
CA ALA A 405 -33.89 -15.38 7.61
C ALA A 405 -35.34 -15.71 7.26
N ASP A 406 -35.57 -16.14 6.03
CA ASP A 406 -36.85 -16.64 5.54
C ASP A 406 -36.82 -18.18 5.46
N GLY A 407 -37.98 -18.82 5.52
CA GLY A 407 -38.15 -20.27 5.44
C GLY A 407 -38.53 -20.92 6.79
N THR A 408 -38.26 -22.22 6.90
CA THR A 408 -38.64 -23.03 8.08
C THR A 408 -37.44 -23.76 8.66
N GLY A 409 -37.26 -23.67 9.97
CA GLY A 409 -36.22 -24.42 10.69
C GLY A 409 -35.53 -23.61 11.77
N THR A 410 -34.33 -24.05 12.16
CA THR A 410 -33.55 -23.43 13.24
C THR A 410 -32.13 -23.10 12.78
N LEU A 411 -31.66 -21.89 13.09
CA LEU A 411 -30.26 -21.49 13.03
C LEU A 411 -29.67 -21.45 14.44
N ASP A 412 -28.69 -22.31 14.69
CA ASP A 412 -27.86 -22.19 15.87
C ASP A 412 -26.83 -21.09 15.65
N ILE A 413 -26.72 -20.17 16.60
CA ILE A 413 -25.84 -19.00 16.48
C ILE A 413 -24.84 -19.05 17.62
N ALA A 414 -23.56 -18.83 17.31
CA ALA A 414 -22.52 -18.61 18.31
C ALA A 414 -21.80 -17.29 18.04
N ILE A 415 -21.56 -16.52 19.10
CA ILE A 415 -20.89 -15.23 19.06
C ILE A 415 -19.63 -15.34 19.93
N ALA A 416 -18.45 -15.08 19.34
CA ALA A 416 -17.15 -15.32 19.96
C ALA A 416 -17.02 -16.74 20.55
N GLY A 417 -17.48 -17.75 19.80
CA GLY A 417 -17.46 -19.16 20.21
C GLY A 417 -18.48 -19.54 21.29
N LYS A 418 -19.29 -18.60 21.78
CA LYS A 418 -20.33 -18.86 22.79
C LYS A 418 -21.69 -19.04 22.13
N PRO A 419 -22.37 -20.18 22.31
CA PRO A 419 -23.74 -20.35 21.83
C PRO A 419 -24.66 -19.27 22.40
N VAL A 420 -25.50 -18.69 21.55
CA VAL A 420 -26.59 -17.81 21.94
C VAL A 420 -27.92 -18.45 21.56
N ALA A 421 -29.03 -17.90 22.06
CA ALA A 421 -30.35 -18.45 21.74
C ALA A 421 -30.55 -18.49 20.21
N PRO A 422 -31.00 -19.63 19.65
CA PRO A 422 -31.10 -19.84 18.21
C PRO A 422 -32.16 -18.92 17.58
N LEU A 423 -32.08 -18.74 16.26
CA LEU A 423 -33.19 -18.21 15.47
C LEU A 423 -34.07 -19.37 15.02
N ILE A 424 -35.31 -19.39 15.51
CA ILE A 424 -36.34 -20.31 15.04
C ILE A 424 -37.17 -19.55 14.02
N ALA A 425 -37.18 -20.01 12.76
CA ALA A 425 -37.98 -19.41 11.70
C ALA A 425 -39.27 -20.22 11.51
N PRO A 426 -40.44 -19.70 11.93
CA PRO A 426 -41.71 -20.41 11.80
C PRO A 426 -42.37 -20.19 10.42
N GLY A 427 -41.72 -19.49 9.49
CA GLY A 427 -42.30 -19.05 8.22
C GLY A 427 -41.66 -17.75 7.71
N PRO A 428 -42.43 -16.86 7.04
CA PRO A 428 -41.84 -15.74 6.31
C PRO A 428 -41.12 -14.74 7.22
N LEU A 429 -39.82 -14.59 6.96
CA LEU A 429 -38.89 -13.61 7.56
C LEU A 429 -38.88 -13.56 9.10
N ALA A 430 -38.18 -14.50 9.72
CA ALA A 430 -37.81 -14.42 11.13
C ALA A 430 -36.63 -13.48 11.37
N GLU A 431 -36.63 -12.79 12.51
CA GLU A 431 -35.55 -11.89 12.94
C GLU A 431 -35.03 -12.27 14.33
N VAL A 432 -33.72 -12.22 14.50
CA VAL A 432 -33.08 -12.32 15.80
C VAL A 432 -32.11 -11.16 16.00
N ARG A 433 -32.18 -10.56 17.19
CA ARG A 433 -31.27 -9.50 17.65
C ARG A 433 -30.42 -10.02 18.79
N ARG A 434 -29.10 -9.81 18.71
CA ARG A 434 -28.15 -10.26 19.73
C ARG A 434 -27.11 -9.19 20.00
N GLN A 435 -27.00 -8.77 21.26
CA GLN A 435 -25.97 -7.83 21.66
C GLN A 435 -24.58 -8.45 21.50
N LEU A 436 -23.66 -7.75 20.83
CA LEU A 436 -22.26 -8.14 20.77
C LEU A 436 -21.57 -7.80 22.10
N THR A 437 -21.10 -8.84 22.79
CA THR A 437 -20.40 -8.73 24.07
C THR A 437 -18.90 -8.96 23.87
N GLY A 438 -18.05 -8.38 24.74
CA GLY A 438 -16.59 -8.59 24.69
C GLY A 438 -15.77 -7.30 24.86
N ALA A 439 -14.55 -7.27 24.32
CA ALA A 439 -13.76 -6.06 24.08
C ALA A 439 -14.09 -5.49 22.68
N PRO A 440 -13.82 -4.19 22.39
CA PRO A 440 -13.88 -3.68 21.02
C PRO A 440 -12.94 -4.46 20.09
N GLY A 441 -13.30 -4.61 18.83
CA GLY A 441 -12.57 -5.43 17.84
C GLY A 441 -13.48 -6.35 17.05
N LEU A 442 -12.89 -7.28 16.28
CA LEU A 442 -13.69 -8.25 15.53
C LEU A 442 -14.30 -9.32 16.44
N VAL A 443 -15.58 -9.59 16.21
CA VAL A 443 -16.34 -10.66 16.86
C VAL A 443 -16.72 -11.67 15.81
N THR A 444 -16.15 -12.88 15.90
CA THR A 444 -16.55 -14.00 15.04
C THR A 444 -17.97 -14.43 15.40
N VAL A 445 -18.80 -14.55 14.38
CA VAL A 445 -20.14 -15.12 14.43
C VAL A 445 -20.13 -16.39 13.61
N GLN A 446 -20.65 -17.45 14.21
CA GLN A 446 -20.90 -18.71 13.54
C GLN A 446 -22.41 -18.94 13.48
N ILE A 447 -22.91 -19.32 12.32
CA ILE A 447 -24.30 -19.75 12.13
C ILE A 447 -24.27 -21.19 11.62
N THR A 448 -24.89 -22.11 12.34
CA THR A 448 -25.03 -23.50 11.94
C THR A 448 -26.49 -23.77 11.59
N VAL A 449 -26.72 -24.21 10.36
CA VAL A 449 -28.05 -24.57 9.86
C VAL A 449 -28.35 -25.99 10.29
N ARG A 450 -29.44 -26.22 11.03
CA ARG A 450 -29.81 -27.59 11.41
C ARG A 450 -30.22 -28.42 10.19
N GLU A 451 -30.07 -29.74 10.29
CA GLU A 451 -30.36 -30.67 9.18
C GLU A 451 -31.81 -30.62 8.69
N ASP A 452 -32.74 -30.21 9.55
CA ASP A 452 -34.17 -30.07 9.25
C ASP A 452 -34.57 -28.70 8.70
N ALA A 453 -33.60 -27.78 8.55
CA ALA A 453 -33.88 -26.40 8.18
C ALA A 453 -33.81 -26.16 6.67
N GLN A 454 -34.80 -25.43 6.14
CA GLN A 454 -34.82 -24.86 4.79
C GLN A 454 -34.87 -23.35 4.94
N LEU A 455 -33.70 -22.73 5.00
CA LEU A 455 -33.56 -21.32 5.33
C LEU A 455 -32.84 -20.54 4.26
N HIS A 456 -33.32 -19.33 4.06
CA HIS A 456 -32.75 -18.34 3.18
C HIS A 456 -32.33 -17.15 4.02
N LEU A 457 -31.03 -16.87 4.10
CA LEU A 457 -30.55 -15.75 4.88
C LEU A 457 -30.85 -14.45 4.12
N ALA A 458 -31.73 -13.63 4.68
CA ALA A 458 -32.20 -12.40 4.06
C ALA A 458 -31.27 -11.23 4.38
N THR A 459 -30.76 -11.16 5.62
CA THR A 459 -29.88 -10.07 6.06
C THR A 459 -29.06 -10.50 7.25
N VAL A 460 -27.79 -10.08 7.28
CA VAL A 460 -26.97 -10.06 8.48
C VAL A 460 -26.34 -8.67 8.57
N LEU A 461 -26.70 -7.91 9.59
CA LEU A 461 -26.16 -6.58 9.80
C LEU A 461 -25.84 -6.34 11.27
N ARG A 462 -25.04 -5.31 11.53
CA ARG A 462 -24.73 -4.84 12.86
C ARG A 462 -25.28 -3.43 13.04
N GLU A 463 -26.22 -3.27 13.96
CA GLU A 463 -26.70 -1.96 14.40
C GLU A 463 -25.84 -1.47 15.56
N SER A 464 -25.44 -0.20 15.55
CA SER A 464 -24.62 0.40 16.60
C SER A 464 -25.30 1.62 17.19
N SER A 465 -25.33 1.69 18.52
CA SER A 465 -25.73 2.88 19.26
C SER A 465 -24.56 3.40 20.09
N CYS A 466 -23.89 4.44 19.59
CA CYS A 466 -22.74 5.04 20.25
C CYS A 466 -23.17 6.22 21.13
N LYS A 467 -22.58 6.36 22.32
CA LYS A 467 -22.72 7.60 23.09
C LYS A 467 -21.76 8.62 22.46
N GLY A 468 -22.32 9.67 21.85
CA GLY A 468 -21.58 10.77 21.21
C GLY A 468 -20.77 11.60 22.19
#